data_AF-E9FB98-F1
#
_entry.id   AF-E9FB98-F1
#
_cell.length_a   1.000
_cell.length_b   1.000
_cell.length_c   1.000
_cell.angle_alpha   90.00
_cell.angle_beta   90.00
_cell.angle_gamma   90.00
#
_symmetry.space_group_name_H-M   'P 1'
#
loop_
_entity.id
_entity.type
_entity.pdbx_description
1 polymer ?
#
loop_
_entity_poly.entity_id
_entity_poly.type
_entity_poly.pdbx_seq_one_letter_code
_entity_poly.pdbx_strand_id
1 'polypeptide(L)'
;MEQNPSNAKHNVVVVFCTAAAHVLGRLLIQLLQTLEKLPWPVISTRRIPEPKSTNYSNVFPPSQRKLAACIGADVGAGDASSSNPSKHPELVLGLEEDYRLASTSRIVFSGFSVGEIRSLGSFPDYAALSEVPLPRAANDFDIATARPRPYRPLRWPYNQTMGETHVSTCTPGEKVLIKNALPTAIQKMEPDYWIELESTYEEQIRLRKSIVEKHKTDVMQALPGSELACRELMEMVTQFLCARYPRQFMLVNGVLENKIRGTRHHIDQTDGLHFLLENVPEDFAIMLRDPGTGRYKLRAGIICASTGWNLGVKMGKGLAEIHGPVPDYRSKMQLSMDRFFTKFPAGKPVQRGAWGFEVGKHLYTPPGHPHLEGMKRQDAGLRPDDIYFRVDWQTLRRLPLSGAIVFNFKAFFTPVKDLMDEPYVPSLCLKVLTESKANLREYKQVHHTEHVLTPLLSHYEKSQIERGLIEAGWEPQTLEESPFFPGWMDHFSRSLSRI
;
A
#
# COMPACT_ATOMS: atom_id res chain seq x y z
N MET A 1 2.33 -50.52 68.29
CA MET A 1 1.94 -49.71 67.12
C MET A 1 3.10 -48.82 66.78
N GLU A 2 3.93 -49.29 65.84
CA GLU A 2 5.19 -48.68 65.43
C GLU A 2 4.94 -47.38 64.67
N GLN A 3 5.53 -46.28 65.14
CA GLN A 3 5.56 -45.02 64.40
C GLN A 3 6.55 -45.13 63.25
N ASN A 4 6.04 -44.94 62.05
CA ASN A 4 6.76 -45.11 60.79
C ASN A 4 7.86 -44.04 60.62
N PRO A 5 9.16 -44.41 60.53
CA PRO A 5 10.29 -43.47 60.50
C PRO A 5 10.44 -42.67 59.19
N SER A 6 9.49 -42.80 58.26
CA SER A 6 9.48 -42.11 56.95
C SER A 6 9.09 -40.62 57.03
N ASN A 7 8.31 -40.20 58.03
CA ASN A 7 7.81 -38.81 58.13
C ASN A 7 8.86 -37.81 58.67
N ALA A 8 9.84 -38.27 59.46
CA ALA A 8 10.88 -37.39 60.00
C ALA A 8 11.88 -36.91 58.92
N LYS A 9 12.17 -37.76 57.92
CA LYS A 9 13.08 -37.40 56.83
C LYS A 9 12.45 -36.43 55.81
N HIS A 10 11.15 -36.52 55.57
CA HIS A 10 10.44 -35.59 54.68
C HIS A 10 10.34 -34.17 55.25
N ASN A 11 10.06 -34.03 56.55
CA ASN A 11 9.95 -32.72 57.19
C ASN A 11 11.30 -31.98 57.27
N VAL A 12 12.42 -32.69 57.43
CA VAL A 12 13.76 -32.08 57.41
C VAL A 12 14.12 -31.57 56.01
N VAL A 13 13.83 -32.33 54.95
CA VAL A 13 14.14 -31.92 53.56
C VAL A 13 13.31 -30.70 53.13
N VAL A 14 12.03 -30.62 53.53
CA VAL A 14 11.15 -29.47 53.21
C VAL A 14 11.59 -28.21 53.95
N VAL A 15 12.01 -28.31 55.22
CA VAL A 15 12.54 -27.18 56.01
C VAL A 15 13.89 -26.68 55.45
N PHE A 16 14.78 -27.58 55.01
CA PHE A 16 16.03 -27.18 54.36
C PHE A 16 15.83 -26.53 52.97
N CYS A 17 14.89 -27.01 52.16
CA CYS A 17 14.59 -26.42 50.85
C CYS A 17 13.94 -25.04 50.96
N THR A 18 13.06 -24.84 51.94
CA THR A 18 12.41 -23.54 52.21
C THR A 18 13.39 -22.53 52.80
N ALA A 19 14.27 -22.94 53.71
CA ALA A 19 15.35 -22.09 54.22
C ALA A 19 16.35 -21.70 53.11
N ALA A 20 16.76 -22.64 52.26
CA ALA A 20 17.66 -22.38 51.13
C ALA A 20 17.02 -21.44 50.10
N ALA A 21 15.74 -21.60 49.78
CA ALA A 21 15.00 -20.71 48.89
C ALA A 21 14.85 -19.30 49.47
N HIS A 22 14.66 -19.17 50.79
CA HIS A 22 14.61 -17.85 51.44
C HIS A 22 15.97 -17.15 51.49
N VAL A 23 17.06 -17.89 51.71
CA VAL A 23 18.43 -17.35 51.68
C VAL A 23 18.81 -16.95 50.26
N LEU A 24 18.50 -17.77 49.25
CA LEU A 24 18.70 -17.43 47.83
C LEU A 24 17.85 -16.22 47.40
N GLY A 25 16.60 -16.15 47.85
CA GLY A 25 15.73 -15.01 47.59
C GLY A 25 16.25 -13.71 48.21
N ARG A 26 16.75 -13.75 49.46
CA ARG A 26 17.36 -12.58 50.11
C ARG A 26 18.68 -12.17 49.46
N LEU A 27 19.51 -13.14 49.08
CA LEU A 27 20.75 -12.88 48.34
C LEU A 27 20.46 -12.27 46.97
N LEU A 28 19.42 -12.73 46.27
CA LEU A 28 19.00 -12.17 44.99
C LEU A 28 18.47 -10.74 45.14
N ILE A 29 17.67 -10.46 46.17
CA ILE A 29 17.17 -9.10 46.46
C ILE A 29 18.33 -8.17 46.84
N GLN A 30 19.27 -8.63 47.68
CA GLN A 30 20.47 -7.84 48.00
C GLN A 30 21.36 -7.65 46.78
N LEU A 31 21.53 -8.66 45.92
CA LEU A 31 22.28 -8.53 44.68
C LEU A 31 21.63 -7.51 43.76
N LEU A 32 20.31 -7.54 43.59
CA LEU A 32 19.54 -6.57 42.79
C LEU A 32 19.66 -5.15 43.35
N GLN A 33 19.55 -4.98 44.67
CA GLN A 33 19.74 -3.67 45.34
C GLN A 33 21.19 -3.16 45.27
N THR A 34 22.17 -4.06 45.15
CA THR A 34 23.59 -3.70 44.99
C THR A 34 23.90 -3.39 43.52
N LEU A 35 23.25 -4.09 42.58
CA LEU A 35 23.29 -3.82 41.13
C LEU A 35 22.64 -2.46 40.80
N GLU A 36 21.56 -2.06 41.46
CA GLU A 36 20.96 -0.72 41.29
C GLU A 36 21.87 0.44 41.77
N LYS A 37 22.79 0.17 42.72
CA LYS A 37 23.67 1.19 43.33
C LYS A 37 25.04 1.29 42.68
N LEU A 38 25.40 0.34 41.84
CA LEU A 38 26.62 0.36 41.06
C LEU A 38 26.43 1.37 39.91
N PRO A 39 27.34 2.34 39.73
CA PRO A 39 27.25 3.27 38.62
C PRO A 39 27.54 2.49 37.33
N TRP A 40 26.49 2.17 36.58
CA TRP A 40 26.67 1.59 35.24
C TRP A 40 27.56 2.55 34.46
N PRO A 41 28.63 2.08 33.79
CA PRO A 41 29.24 2.90 32.77
C PRO A 41 28.12 3.26 31.81
N VAL A 42 27.87 4.55 31.63
CA VAL A 42 27.00 5.04 30.57
C VAL A 42 27.57 4.40 29.32
N ILE A 43 26.94 3.32 28.85
CA ILE A 43 27.11 2.87 27.48
C ILE A 43 26.71 4.12 26.73
N SER A 44 27.71 4.82 26.19
CA SER A 44 27.47 5.85 25.22
C SER A 44 26.59 5.17 24.19
N THR A 45 25.29 5.44 24.28
CA THR A 45 24.45 5.45 23.12
C THR A 45 25.26 6.37 22.22
N ARG A 46 26.02 5.79 21.27
CA ARG A 46 26.36 6.53 20.08
C ARG A 46 25.01 7.05 19.66
N ARG A 47 24.74 8.34 19.92
CA ARG A 47 23.61 9.03 19.34
C ARG A 47 23.82 8.73 17.88
N ILE A 48 23.01 7.81 17.33
CA ILE A 48 22.84 7.73 15.90
C ILE A 48 22.47 9.19 15.59
N PRO A 49 23.34 9.93 14.88
CA PRO A 49 23.06 11.33 14.63
C PRO A 49 21.64 11.37 14.08
N GLU A 50 20.75 12.13 14.72
CA GLU A 50 19.45 12.34 14.08
C GLU A 50 19.78 12.81 12.66
N PRO A 51 19.34 12.08 11.62
CA PRO A 51 19.66 12.47 10.27
C PRO A 51 19.16 13.90 10.13
N LYS A 52 20.06 14.84 9.79
CA LYS A 52 19.71 16.26 9.61
C LYS A 52 18.41 16.32 8.82
N SER A 53 17.33 16.75 9.48
CA SER A 53 16.03 16.86 8.84
C SER A 53 16.19 17.79 7.65
N THR A 54 16.12 17.22 6.44
CA THR A 54 16.17 18.03 5.23
C THR A 54 14.91 18.89 5.21
N ASN A 55 15.09 20.21 5.13
CA ASN A 55 13.96 21.12 5.03
C ASN A 55 13.38 21.06 3.61
N TYR A 56 12.10 20.71 3.50
CA TYR A 56 11.38 20.62 2.24
C TYR A 56 10.35 21.74 2.05
N SER A 57 10.24 22.71 2.98
CA SER A 57 9.22 23.77 2.97
C SER A 57 9.18 24.54 1.66
N ASN A 58 10.35 24.76 1.04
CA ASN A 58 10.50 25.52 -0.21
C ASN A 58 10.69 24.62 -1.45
N VAL A 59 10.54 23.30 -1.31
CA VAL A 59 10.65 22.35 -2.42
C VAL A 59 9.25 21.95 -2.89
N PHE A 60 8.97 22.21 -4.16
CA PHE A 60 7.67 21.97 -4.77
C PHE A 60 7.79 21.02 -5.96
N PRO A 61 6.76 20.21 -6.25
CA PRO A 61 6.69 19.45 -7.49
C PRO A 61 6.55 20.41 -8.70
N PRO A 62 6.77 19.91 -9.93
CA PRO A 62 6.48 20.68 -11.13
C PRO A 62 5.03 21.20 -11.11
N SER A 63 4.85 22.50 -11.34
CA SER A 63 3.52 23.12 -11.40
C SER A 63 2.73 22.61 -12.61
N GLN A 64 1.44 22.34 -12.40
CA GLN A 64 0.50 21.97 -13.47
C GLN A 64 -0.27 23.16 -14.02
N ARG A 65 -0.16 24.35 -13.41
CA ARG A 65 -0.76 25.59 -13.93
C ARG A 65 -0.28 25.92 -15.35
N LYS A 66 0.95 25.52 -15.72
CA LYS A 66 1.47 25.67 -17.09
C LYS A 66 0.60 24.97 -18.15
N LEU A 67 -0.17 23.95 -17.76
CA LEU A 67 -1.06 23.19 -18.64
C LEU A 67 -2.48 23.75 -18.69
N ALA A 68 -2.79 24.80 -17.93
CA ALA A 68 -4.12 25.39 -17.88
C ALA A 68 -4.59 25.90 -19.26
N ALA A 69 -3.68 26.42 -20.08
CA ALA A 69 -3.98 26.81 -21.45
C ALA A 69 -4.42 25.62 -22.33
N CYS A 70 -3.95 24.41 -22.04
CA CYS A 70 -4.32 23.21 -22.81
C CYS A 70 -5.78 22.79 -22.57
N ILE A 71 -6.39 23.24 -21.48
CA ILE A 71 -7.77 22.88 -21.10
C ILE A 71 -8.75 24.05 -21.30
N GLY A 72 -8.36 25.06 -22.07
CA GLY A 72 -9.20 26.22 -22.38
C GLY A 72 -9.49 27.12 -21.18
N ALA A 73 -8.74 26.99 -20.07
CA ALA A 73 -8.90 27.86 -18.93
C ALA A 73 -8.36 29.25 -19.26
N ASP A 74 -9.18 30.29 -19.12
CA ASP A 74 -8.73 31.69 -19.12
C ASP A 74 -8.02 31.98 -17.79
N VAL A 75 -6.87 31.35 -17.62
CA VAL A 75 -5.86 31.75 -16.64
C VAL A 75 -5.26 33.04 -17.18
N GLY A 76 -5.93 34.16 -16.93
CA GLY A 76 -5.58 35.46 -17.48
C GLY A 76 -4.07 35.74 -17.38
N ALA A 77 -3.56 36.56 -18.30
CA ALA A 77 -2.16 37.01 -18.35
C ALA A 77 -1.70 37.82 -17.10
N GLY A 78 -2.45 37.75 -16.00
CA GLY A 78 -2.02 38.17 -14.67
C GLY A 78 -0.80 37.37 -14.23
N ASP A 79 0.20 38.10 -13.76
CA ASP A 79 1.58 37.71 -13.60
C ASP A 79 1.76 36.27 -13.10
N ALA A 80 2.26 35.36 -13.96
CA ALA A 80 2.60 33.99 -13.59
C ALA A 80 3.61 33.91 -12.43
N SER A 81 4.24 35.04 -12.06
CA SER A 81 5.04 35.19 -10.84
C SER A 81 4.21 35.06 -9.56
N SER A 82 2.97 35.59 -9.54
CA SER A 82 2.09 35.70 -8.37
C SER A 82 1.48 34.37 -7.92
N SER A 83 1.42 33.38 -8.81
CA SER A 83 0.83 32.05 -8.58
C SER A 83 1.88 30.97 -8.28
N ASN A 84 3.17 31.32 -8.22
CA ASN A 84 4.22 30.36 -7.91
C ASN A 84 4.30 30.12 -6.38
N PRO A 85 3.96 28.90 -5.88
CA PRO A 85 3.98 28.62 -4.45
C PRO A 85 5.37 28.79 -3.80
N SER A 86 6.44 28.71 -4.59
CA SER A 86 7.82 28.93 -4.10
C SER A 86 8.16 30.40 -3.91
N LYS A 87 7.49 31.32 -4.63
CA LYS A 87 7.71 32.77 -4.54
C LYS A 87 6.77 33.43 -3.54
N HIS A 88 5.57 32.88 -3.37
CA HIS A 88 4.52 33.38 -2.48
C HIS A 88 4.05 32.32 -1.47
N PRO A 89 4.94 31.82 -0.60
CA PRO A 89 4.57 30.81 0.41
C PRO A 89 3.46 31.29 1.37
N GLU A 90 3.32 32.61 1.58
CA GLU A 90 2.28 33.25 2.39
C GLU A 90 0.87 33.12 1.81
N LEU A 91 0.76 32.96 0.49
CA LEU A 91 -0.50 32.77 -0.22
C LEU A 91 -0.92 31.31 -0.31
N VAL A 92 -0.04 30.37 0.06
CA VAL A 92 -0.32 28.94 0.01
C VAL A 92 -1.45 28.59 0.97
N LEU A 93 -2.43 27.83 0.47
CA LEU A 93 -3.58 27.36 1.24
C LEU A 93 -3.12 26.55 2.46
N GLY A 94 -3.67 26.86 3.63
CA GLY A 94 -3.38 26.15 4.87
C GLY A 94 -3.79 24.67 4.81
N LEU A 95 -3.13 23.81 5.58
CA LEU A 95 -3.40 22.36 5.59
C LEU A 95 -4.85 22.00 5.99
N GLU A 96 -5.48 22.85 6.80
CA GLU A 96 -6.85 22.67 7.29
C GLU A 96 -7.83 23.70 6.69
N GLU A 97 -7.36 24.53 5.76
CA GLU A 97 -8.15 25.60 5.15
C GLU A 97 -8.99 25.02 4.01
N ASP A 98 -10.30 25.15 4.12
CA ASP A 98 -11.25 24.70 3.10
C ASP A 98 -11.19 25.63 1.87
N TYR A 99 -10.80 25.07 0.72
CA TYR A 99 -10.70 25.82 -0.54
C TYR A 99 -12.01 26.47 -0.98
N ARG A 100 -13.17 26.00 -0.49
CA ARG A 100 -14.51 26.55 -0.82
C ARG A 100 -14.79 27.86 -0.09
N LEU A 101 -14.15 28.07 1.06
CA LEU A 101 -14.33 29.23 1.93
C LEU A 101 -13.15 30.21 1.85
N ALA A 102 -12.00 29.73 1.40
CA ALA A 102 -10.78 30.50 1.26
C ALA A 102 -10.90 31.70 0.30
N SER A 103 -9.99 32.68 0.46
CA SER A 103 -9.85 33.78 -0.51
C SER A 103 -9.50 33.25 -1.90
N THR A 104 -10.04 33.87 -2.96
CA THR A 104 -9.74 33.52 -4.35
C THR A 104 -8.26 33.70 -4.71
N SER A 105 -7.52 34.54 -3.97
CA SER A 105 -6.08 34.77 -4.12
C SER A 105 -5.19 33.69 -3.50
N ARG A 106 -5.75 32.78 -2.69
CA ARG A 106 -4.98 31.64 -2.13
C ARG A 106 -4.52 30.72 -3.25
N ILE A 107 -3.37 30.08 -3.07
CA ILE A 107 -2.73 29.21 -4.06
C ILE A 107 -2.62 27.79 -3.50
N VAL A 108 -2.93 26.79 -4.32
CA VAL A 108 -2.69 25.38 -3.99
C VAL A 108 -1.33 24.92 -4.52
N PHE A 109 -0.83 23.79 -4.03
CA PHE A 109 0.54 23.33 -4.30
C PHE A 109 0.85 23.01 -5.78
N SER A 110 -0.16 22.77 -6.61
CA SER A 110 -0.04 22.62 -8.05
C SER A 110 0.23 23.94 -8.80
N GLY A 111 0.10 25.07 -8.11
CA GLY A 111 0.29 26.43 -8.62
C GLY A 111 -1.00 27.14 -9.02
N PHE A 112 -2.16 26.48 -9.00
CA PHE A 112 -3.45 27.15 -9.26
C PHE A 112 -3.88 28.01 -8.09
N SER A 113 -4.54 29.13 -8.37
CA SER A 113 -5.29 29.88 -7.36
C SER A 113 -6.64 29.22 -7.08
N VAL A 114 -7.20 29.49 -5.90
CA VAL A 114 -8.56 29.08 -5.52
C VAL A 114 -9.59 29.66 -6.49
N GLY A 115 -9.39 30.90 -6.96
CA GLY A 115 -10.24 31.52 -7.98
C GLY A 115 -10.25 30.73 -9.29
N GLU A 116 -9.08 30.35 -9.79
CA GLU A 116 -8.93 29.52 -11.00
C GLU A 116 -9.57 28.13 -10.82
N ILE A 117 -9.38 27.48 -9.66
CA ILE A 117 -10.03 26.19 -9.37
C ILE A 117 -11.55 26.31 -9.42
N ARG A 118 -12.11 27.38 -8.83
CA ARG A 118 -13.56 27.59 -8.82
C ARG A 118 -14.10 27.91 -10.21
N SER A 119 -13.35 28.62 -11.06
CA SER A 119 -13.77 28.94 -12.43
C SER A 119 -13.71 27.72 -13.37
N LEU A 120 -12.79 26.77 -13.13
CA LEU A 120 -12.72 25.50 -13.86
C LEU A 120 -13.98 24.64 -13.69
N GLY A 121 -14.69 24.77 -12.57
CA GLY A 121 -15.89 23.99 -12.28
C GLY A 121 -15.61 22.50 -12.06
N SER A 122 -16.59 21.65 -12.35
CA SER A 122 -16.48 20.19 -12.26
C SER A 122 -15.93 19.61 -13.56
N PHE A 123 -15.12 18.55 -13.46
CA PHE A 123 -14.56 17.79 -14.58
C PHE A 123 -13.70 18.60 -15.56
N PRO A 124 -12.68 19.35 -15.11
CA PRO A 124 -11.64 19.79 -16.02
C PRO A 124 -11.01 18.58 -16.73
N ASP A 125 -10.31 18.83 -17.84
CA ASP A 125 -9.57 17.77 -18.53
C ASP A 125 -8.36 17.33 -17.70
N TYR A 126 -8.61 16.41 -16.78
CA TYR A 126 -7.61 15.85 -15.87
C TYR A 126 -6.55 15.03 -16.62
N ALA A 127 -6.86 14.49 -17.80
CA ALA A 127 -5.88 13.77 -18.61
C ALA A 127 -4.82 14.73 -19.15
N ALA A 128 -5.26 15.87 -19.69
CA ALA A 128 -4.37 16.95 -20.11
C ALA A 128 -3.59 17.53 -18.90
N LEU A 129 -4.26 17.86 -17.80
CA LEU A 129 -3.63 18.44 -16.60
C LEU A 129 -2.64 17.49 -15.91
N SER A 130 -2.87 16.18 -15.98
CA SER A 130 -1.96 15.20 -15.40
C SER A 130 -0.91 14.70 -16.38
N GLU A 131 -1.04 14.94 -17.68
CA GLU A 131 -0.21 14.32 -18.73
C GLU A 131 -0.33 12.78 -18.77
N VAL A 132 -1.40 12.24 -18.18
CA VAL A 132 -1.73 10.81 -18.17
C VAL A 132 -2.98 10.60 -19.01
N PRO A 133 -2.92 9.83 -20.11
CA PRO A 133 -4.08 9.64 -20.97
C PRO A 133 -5.22 8.93 -20.24
N LEU A 134 -6.45 9.20 -20.66
CA LEU A 134 -7.60 8.37 -20.28
C LEU A 134 -7.37 6.91 -20.72
N PRO A 135 -7.96 5.95 -19.98
CA PRO A 135 -7.88 4.55 -20.36
C PRO A 135 -8.58 4.29 -21.69
N ARG A 136 -8.13 3.26 -22.41
CA ARG A 136 -8.85 2.74 -23.58
C ARG A 136 -10.13 2.04 -23.13
N ALA A 137 -11.22 2.24 -23.87
CA ALA A 137 -12.50 1.60 -23.59
C ALA A 137 -12.39 0.07 -23.63
N ALA A 138 -12.97 -0.57 -22.61
CA ALA A 138 -13.13 -2.02 -22.49
C ALA A 138 -14.43 -2.43 -23.19
N ASN A 139 -14.46 -2.34 -24.52
CA ASN A 139 -15.70 -2.53 -25.27
C ASN A 139 -16.33 -3.92 -25.11
N ASP A 140 -15.51 -4.95 -24.85
CA ASP A 140 -15.97 -6.32 -24.64
C ASP A 140 -16.08 -6.69 -23.15
N PHE A 141 -15.99 -5.72 -22.25
CA PHE A 141 -16.08 -5.96 -20.82
C PHE A 141 -17.46 -6.46 -20.42
N ASP A 142 -17.46 -7.59 -19.73
CA ASP A 142 -18.61 -8.19 -19.04
C ASP A 142 -18.22 -8.40 -17.58
N ILE A 143 -18.94 -7.73 -16.68
CA ILE A 143 -18.67 -7.81 -15.25
C ILE A 143 -18.83 -9.23 -14.72
N ALA A 144 -19.75 -10.04 -15.26
CA ALA A 144 -20.02 -11.38 -14.75
C ALA A 144 -18.86 -12.36 -14.97
N THR A 145 -18.07 -12.13 -16.01
CA THR A 145 -16.99 -13.03 -16.43
C THR A 145 -15.59 -12.42 -16.30
N ALA A 146 -15.51 -11.12 -16.04
CA ALA A 146 -14.25 -10.41 -15.83
C ALA A 146 -13.45 -11.02 -14.67
N ARG A 147 -12.16 -11.22 -14.91
CA ARG A 147 -11.19 -11.75 -13.95
C ARG A 147 -10.07 -10.72 -13.72
N PRO A 148 -9.42 -10.75 -12.56
CA PRO A 148 -8.29 -9.87 -12.28
C PRO A 148 -7.02 -10.39 -12.96
N ARG A 149 -6.14 -9.50 -13.43
CA ARG A 149 -4.82 -9.93 -13.93
C ARG A 149 -4.07 -10.74 -12.87
N PRO A 150 -3.35 -11.82 -13.25
CA PRO A 150 -2.71 -12.72 -12.29
C PRO A 150 -1.38 -12.14 -11.79
N TYR A 151 -1.43 -11.05 -11.02
CA TYR A 151 -0.25 -10.39 -10.50
C TYR A 151 0.60 -11.35 -9.62
N ARG A 152 1.86 -11.54 -9.98
CA ARG A 152 2.94 -12.24 -9.27
C ARG A 152 4.14 -11.30 -9.07
N PRO A 153 4.02 -10.29 -8.18
CA PRO A 153 5.10 -9.32 -7.89
C PRO A 153 6.24 -9.92 -7.03
N LEU A 154 6.63 -11.15 -7.35
CA LEU A 154 7.72 -11.89 -6.72
C LEU A 154 9.06 -11.41 -7.26
N ARG A 155 10.05 -11.28 -6.38
CA ARG A 155 11.40 -10.82 -6.73
C ARG A 155 12.43 -11.57 -5.89
N TRP A 156 13.55 -11.91 -6.51
CA TRP A 156 14.71 -12.50 -5.84
C TRP A 156 16.00 -11.81 -6.31
N PRO A 157 16.91 -11.41 -5.40
CA PRO A 157 16.78 -11.48 -3.94
C PRO A 157 15.69 -10.54 -3.40
N TYR A 158 14.92 -11.00 -2.41
CA TYR A 158 13.83 -10.21 -1.85
C TYR A 158 14.37 -9.14 -0.89
N ASN A 159 14.21 -7.87 -1.29
CA ASN A 159 14.48 -6.71 -0.43
C ASN A 159 13.26 -5.78 -0.42
N GLN A 160 12.86 -5.30 0.77
CA GLN A 160 11.94 -4.17 0.88
C GLN A 160 12.65 -2.92 0.36
N THR A 161 12.42 -2.58 -0.91
CA THR A 161 13.01 -1.44 -1.59
C THR A 161 11.89 -0.63 -2.22
N MET A 162 11.94 0.68 -2.05
CA MET A 162 11.03 1.66 -2.68
C MET A 162 11.77 2.78 -3.39
N GLY A 163 13.09 2.64 -3.56
CA GLY A 163 13.87 3.57 -4.37
C GLY A 163 13.90 3.10 -5.81
N GLU A 164 13.86 4.05 -6.75
CA GLU A 164 14.44 3.86 -8.07
C GLU A 164 15.91 3.46 -7.87
N THR A 165 16.32 2.32 -8.42
CA THR A 165 17.74 2.05 -8.62
C THR A 165 18.23 3.06 -9.67
N HIS A 166 18.91 4.11 -9.24
CA HIS A 166 19.70 4.92 -10.17
C HIS A 166 20.79 4.01 -10.75
N VAL A 167 20.64 3.64 -12.02
CA VAL A 167 21.74 3.10 -12.81
C VAL A 167 22.71 4.25 -13.00
N SER A 168 23.81 4.27 -12.24
CA SER A 168 24.90 5.19 -12.47
C SER A 168 25.61 4.78 -13.76
N THR A 169 25.34 5.47 -14.86
CA THR A 169 26.10 5.30 -16.10
C THR A 169 27.48 5.93 -15.90
N CYS A 170 28.50 5.11 -15.68
CA CYS A 170 29.89 5.54 -15.67
C CYS A 170 30.45 5.60 -17.10
N THR A 171 29.88 6.42 -17.98
CA THR A 171 30.51 7.02 -19.19
C THR A 171 29.45 7.65 -20.11
N PRO A 172 29.63 8.89 -20.60
CA PRO A 172 28.82 9.44 -21.67
C PRO A 172 29.28 8.85 -23.02
N GLY A 173 28.40 8.12 -23.72
CA GLY A 173 28.61 7.79 -25.14
C GLY A 173 28.34 6.35 -25.57
N GLU A 174 28.31 5.38 -24.65
CA GLU A 174 28.06 3.97 -25.00
C GLU A 174 26.68 3.53 -24.50
N LYS A 175 25.78 3.19 -25.44
CA LYS A 175 24.56 2.44 -25.13
C LYS A 175 24.93 0.97 -24.88
N VAL A 176 25.49 0.66 -23.71
CA VAL A 176 25.55 -0.72 -23.23
C VAL A 176 24.15 -1.10 -22.75
N LEU A 177 23.52 -2.05 -23.43
CA LEU A 177 22.31 -2.71 -22.94
C LEU A 177 22.71 -3.51 -21.70
N ILE A 178 22.63 -2.92 -20.51
CA ILE A 178 22.82 -3.65 -19.26
C ILE A 178 21.60 -4.59 -19.12
N LYS A 179 21.76 -5.85 -19.54
CA LYS A 179 20.79 -6.94 -19.35
C LYS A 179 20.54 -7.31 -17.88
N ASN A 180 21.16 -6.61 -16.93
CA ASN A 180 21.11 -6.89 -15.49
C ASN A 180 20.41 -5.79 -14.67
N ALA A 181 19.52 -5.00 -15.28
CA ALA A 181 18.61 -4.16 -14.49
C ALA A 181 17.56 -5.08 -13.84
N LEU A 182 17.79 -5.47 -12.58
CA LEU A 182 16.77 -6.12 -11.75
C LEU A 182 15.45 -5.35 -11.90
N PRO A 183 14.31 -5.98 -12.23
CA PRO A 183 13.03 -5.26 -12.35
C PRO A 183 12.80 -4.39 -11.12
N THR A 184 12.63 -3.08 -11.35
CA THR A 184 12.42 -2.13 -10.26
C THR A 184 11.14 -2.52 -9.51
N ALA A 185 11.18 -2.44 -8.18
CA ALA A 185 10.01 -2.68 -7.32
C ALA A 185 8.80 -1.80 -7.68
N ILE A 186 9.08 -0.68 -8.33
CA ILE A 186 8.15 0.37 -8.75
C ILE A 186 8.22 0.42 -10.27
N GLN A 187 7.06 0.35 -10.90
CA GLN A 187 6.89 0.37 -12.35
C GLN A 187 6.07 1.60 -12.74
N LYS A 188 6.16 2.01 -14.01
CA LYS A 188 5.22 3.00 -14.55
C LYS A 188 3.80 2.43 -14.46
N MET A 189 2.84 3.23 -14.00
CA MET A 189 1.44 2.80 -13.97
C MET A 189 0.91 2.63 -15.39
N GLU A 190 0.19 1.53 -15.63
CA GLU A 190 -0.57 1.30 -16.86
C GLU A 190 -1.93 2.00 -16.75
N PRO A 191 -2.23 3.02 -17.59
CA PRO A 191 -3.46 3.79 -17.44
C PRO A 191 -4.72 2.93 -17.52
N ASP A 192 -4.77 1.91 -18.38
CA ASP A 192 -5.95 1.03 -18.56
C ASP A 192 -6.33 0.22 -17.32
N TYR A 193 -5.41 0.09 -16.36
CA TYR A 193 -5.54 -0.76 -15.18
C TYR A 193 -5.39 0.02 -13.86
N TRP A 194 -5.71 1.32 -13.87
CA TRP A 194 -5.73 2.10 -12.63
C TRP A 194 -6.80 1.59 -11.63
N ILE A 195 -7.99 1.25 -12.15
CA ILE A 195 -9.13 0.70 -11.39
C ILE A 195 -9.63 -0.54 -12.13
N GLU A 196 -9.58 -1.69 -11.46
CA GLU A 196 -9.81 -2.99 -12.08
C GLU A 196 -11.09 -3.63 -11.53
N LEU A 197 -12.13 -3.67 -12.38
CA LEU A 197 -13.39 -4.32 -12.04
C LEU A 197 -13.35 -5.79 -12.47
N GLU A 198 -13.92 -6.65 -11.63
CA GLU A 198 -13.97 -8.10 -11.84
C GLU A 198 -15.32 -8.66 -11.35
N SER A 199 -15.58 -9.94 -11.58
CA SER A 199 -16.84 -10.62 -11.24
C SER A 199 -17.23 -10.58 -9.76
N THR A 200 -16.26 -10.35 -8.87
CA THR A 200 -16.51 -10.16 -7.44
C THR A 200 -16.89 -8.73 -7.05
N TYR A 201 -16.96 -7.79 -8.00
CA TYR A 201 -17.20 -6.36 -7.74
C TYR A 201 -18.36 -6.09 -6.78
N GLU A 202 -19.53 -6.66 -7.05
CA GLU A 202 -20.74 -6.42 -6.24
C GLU A 202 -20.58 -6.98 -4.81
N GLU A 203 -19.94 -8.13 -4.67
CA GLU A 203 -19.59 -8.71 -3.37
C GLU A 203 -18.59 -7.84 -2.61
N GLN A 204 -17.55 -7.36 -3.29
CA GLN A 204 -16.51 -6.50 -2.72
C GLN A 204 -17.08 -5.17 -2.23
N ILE A 205 -17.91 -4.49 -3.03
CA ILE A 205 -18.53 -3.23 -2.60
C ILE A 205 -19.42 -3.46 -1.37
N ARG A 206 -20.22 -4.53 -1.33
CA ARG A 206 -21.04 -4.86 -0.16
C ARG A 206 -20.20 -5.13 1.09
N LEU A 207 -19.13 -5.91 0.95
CA LEU A 207 -18.21 -6.20 2.05
C LEU A 207 -17.56 -4.91 2.57
N ARG A 208 -17.03 -4.06 1.68
CA ARG A 208 -16.44 -2.76 2.03
C ARG A 208 -17.43 -1.87 2.77
N LYS A 209 -18.69 -1.78 2.30
CA LYS A 209 -19.75 -1.02 2.98
C LYS A 209 -20.00 -1.54 4.39
N SER A 210 -20.06 -2.87 4.59
CA SER A 210 -20.21 -3.47 5.91
C SER A 210 -19.04 -3.18 6.85
N ILE A 211 -17.81 -3.17 6.31
CA ILE A 211 -16.59 -2.82 7.06
C ILE A 211 -16.66 -1.36 7.50
N VAL A 212 -16.99 -0.44 6.60
CA VAL A 212 -17.17 0.99 6.92
C VAL A 212 -18.28 1.21 7.93
N GLU A 213 -19.41 0.51 7.79
CA GLU A 213 -20.50 0.61 8.74
C GLU A 213 -20.09 0.14 10.14
N LYS A 214 -19.32 -0.94 10.25
CA LYS A 214 -18.89 -1.51 11.53
C LYS A 214 -17.75 -0.72 12.18
N HIS A 215 -16.81 -0.22 11.39
CA HIS A 215 -15.54 0.33 11.89
C HIS A 215 -15.42 1.85 11.75
N LYS A 216 -16.32 2.52 11.01
CA LYS A 216 -16.44 3.97 10.91
C LYS A 216 -15.09 4.65 10.62
N THR A 217 -14.63 5.55 11.49
CA THR A 217 -13.40 6.33 11.34
C THR A 217 -12.12 5.49 11.37
N ASP A 218 -12.18 4.24 11.82
CA ASP A 218 -11.03 3.33 11.73
C ASP A 218 -10.70 2.91 10.30
N VAL A 219 -11.64 3.08 9.35
CA VAL A 219 -11.48 2.67 7.95
C VAL A 219 -11.84 3.76 6.95
N MET A 220 -12.64 4.76 7.32
CA MET A 220 -12.97 5.88 6.42
C MET A 220 -13.04 7.19 7.17
N GLN A 221 -12.17 8.14 6.80
CA GLN A 221 -12.09 9.43 7.47
C GLN A 221 -11.52 10.51 6.53
N ALA A 222 -12.04 11.73 6.65
CA ALA A 222 -11.49 12.94 6.05
C ALA A 222 -11.26 13.99 7.15
N LEU A 223 -10.10 14.65 7.12
CA LEU A 223 -9.78 15.80 7.99
C LEU A 223 -10.03 17.10 7.23
N PRO A 224 -10.31 18.23 7.93
CA PRO A 224 -10.48 19.53 7.29
C PRO A 224 -9.31 19.88 6.35
N GLY A 225 -9.61 20.58 5.25
CA GLY A 225 -8.67 20.95 4.19
C GLY A 225 -8.47 19.89 3.10
N SER A 226 -9.11 18.72 3.22
CA SER A 226 -9.03 17.64 2.22
C SER A 226 -10.10 17.69 1.14
N GLU A 227 -11.01 18.67 1.19
CA GLU A 227 -12.22 18.75 0.37
C GLU A 227 -11.91 18.79 -1.12
N LEU A 228 -10.91 19.58 -1.53
CA LEU A 228 -10.50 19.67 -2.94
C LEU A 228 -9.94 18.33 -3.45
N ALA A 229 -9.09 17.68 -2.65
CA ALA A 229 -8.45 16.43 -3.04
C ALA A 229 -9.45 15.26 -3.12
N CYS A 230 -10.40 15.20 -2.18
CA CYS A 230 -11.49 14.22 -2.21
C CYS A 230 -12.38 14.41 -3.43
N ARG A 231 -12.77 15.66 -3.73
CA ARG A 231 -13.57 15.99 -4.93
C ARG A 231 -12.83 15.63 -6.21
N GLU A 232 -11.59 16.10 -6.35
CA GLU A 232 -10.77 15.85 -7.53
C GLU A 232 -10.58 14.34 -7.78
N LEU A 233 -10.29 13.56 -6.72
CA LEU A 233 -10.17 12.12 -6.85
C LEU A 233 -11.48 11.47 -7.32
N MET A 234 -12.62 11.85 -6.74
CA MET A 234 -13.94 11.38 -7.19
C MET A 234 -14.18 11.69 -8.68
N GLU A 235 -13.90 12.92 -9.12
CA GLU A 235 -14.11 13.32 -10.51
C GLU A 235 -13.20 12.54 -11.47
N MET A 236 -11.93 12.36 -11.11
CA MET A 236 -10.97 11.56 -11.89
C MET A 236 -11.37 10.08 -11.97
N VAL A 237 -11.86 9.49 -10.87
CA VAL A 237 -12.38 8.12 -10.85
C VAL A 237 -13.63 8.02 -11.73
N THR A 238 -14.53 9.00 -11.67
CA THR A 238 -15.72 9.04 -12.52
C THR A 238 -15.36 9.07 -14.01
N GLN A 239 -14.42 9.93 -14.42
CA GLN A 239 -13.92 9.98 -15.80
C GLN A 239 -13.28 8.65 -16.22
N PHE A 240 -12.47 8.05 -15.33
CA PHE A 240 -11.88 6.74 -15.59
C PHE A 240 -12.95 5.67 -15.82
N LEU A 241 -13.95 5.57 -14.94
CA LEU A 241 -15.01 4.56 -15.04
C LEU A 241 -15.81 4.72 -16.33
N CYS A 242 -16.19 5.95 -16.70
CA CYS A 242 -16.92 6.23 -17.93
C CYS A 242 -16.08 5.94 -19.19
N ALA A 243 -14.78 6.23 -19.16
CA ALA A 243 -13.89 5.98 -20.30
C ALA A 243 -13.54 4.48 -20.44
N ARG A 244 -13.21 3.80 -19.34
CA ARG A 244 -12.81 2.40 -19.32
C ARG A 244 -13.99 1.46 -19.49
N TYR A 245 -15.12 1.72 -18.84
CA TYR A 245 -16.29 0.83 -18.80
C TYR A 245 -17.56 1.55 -19.28
N PRO A 246 -17.60 2.07 -20.52
CA PRO A 246 -18.67 2.98 -20.99
C PRO A 246 -20.05 2.32 -21.06
N ARG A 247 -20.11 0.97 -21.16
CA ARG A 247 -21.39 0.25 -21.11
C ARG A 247 -21.96 0.15 -19.70
N GLN A 248 -21.12 0.26 -18.67
CA GLN A 248 -21.45 0.04 -17.27
C GLN A 248 -21.63 1.35 -16.49
N PHE A 249 -20.87 2.39 -16.86
CA PHE A 249 -20.88 3.69 -16.21
C PHE A 249 -21.13 4.81 -17.21
N MET A 250 -22.06 5.70 -16.90
CA MET A 250 -22.38 6.86 -17.73
C MET A 250 -22.59 8.09 -16.86
N LEU A 251 -21.96 9.20 -17.22
CA LEU A 251 -22.20 10.49 -16.59
C LEU A 251 -23.16 11.30 -17.47
N VAL A 252 -24.36 11.59 -16.96
CA VAL A 252 -25.40 12.35 -17.67
C VAL A 252 -25.86 13.49 -16.77
N ASN A 253 -25.71 14.74 -17.22
CA ASN A 253 -26.15 15.93 -16.48
C ASN A 253 -25.67 15.97 -15.01
N GLY A 254 -24.39 15.64 -14.78
CA GLY A 254 -23.80 15.60 -13.43
C GLY A 254 -24.21 14.40 -12.57
N VAL A 255 -24.95 13.44 -13.12
CA VAL A 255 -25.36 12.20 -12.45
C VAL A 255 -24.59 11.03 -13.03
N LEU A 256 -23.80 10.35 -12.21
CA LEU A 256 -23.20 9.08 -12.57
C LEU A 256 -24.25 7.97 -12.38
N GLU A 257 -24.53 7.25 -13.45
CA GLU A 257 -25.28 6.01 -13.45
C GLU A 257 -24.31 4.82 -13.44
N ASN A 258 -24.43 3.97 -12.43
CA ASN A 258 -23.72 2.70 -12.31
C ASN A 258 -24.70 1.56 -12.62
N LYS A 259 -24.65 1.03 -13.84
CA LYS A 259 -25.59 0.01 -14.32
C LYS A 259 -25.34 -1.37 -13.72
N ILE A 260 -24.14 -1.64 -13.23
CA ILE A 260 -23.83 -2.91 -12.55
C ILE A 260 -24.69 -3.03 -11.29
N ARG A 261 -24.83 -1.93 -10.53
CA ARG A 261 -25.57 -1.88 -9.26
C ARG A 261 -26.98 -1.31 -9.38
N GLY A 262 -27.30 -0.65 -10.49
CA GLY A 262 -28.53 0.13 -10.66
C GLY A 262 -28.58 1.39 -9.79
N THR A 263 -27.43 1.98 -9.44
CA THR A 263 -27.34 3.18 -8.58
C THR A 263 -27.10 4.45 -9.38
N ARG A 264 -27.48 5.60 -8.78
CA ARG A 264 -27.31 6.94 -9.36
C ARG A 264 -26.73 7.88 -8.31
N HIS A 265 -25.71 8.65 -8.67
CA HIS A 265 -25.02 9.57 -7.78
C HIS A 265 -24.89 10.95 -8.42
N HIS A 266 -25.45 11.97 -7.78
CA HIS A 266 -25.20 13.37 -8.15
C HIS A 266 -23.80 13.76 -7.69
N ILE A 267 -22.88 13.98 -8.63
CA ILE A 267 -21.46 14.17 -8.32
C ILE A 267 -21.24 15.39 -7.41
N ASP A 268 -21.95 16.49 -7.67
CA ASP A 268 -21.79 17.72 -6.87
C ASP A 268 -22.40 17.64 -5.46
N GLN A 269 -23.19 16.60 -5.17
CA GLN A 269 -23.89 16.40 -3.89
C GLN A 269 -23.34 15.23 -3.07
N THR A 270 -22.52 14.37 -3.69
CA THR A 270 -22.01 13.16 -3.06
C THR A 270 -20.66 13.47 -2.42
N ASP A 271 -20.47 13.07 -1.16
CA ASP A 271 -19.15 13.11 -0.53
C ASP A 271 -18.17 12.22 -1.30
N GLY A 272 -16.97 12.72 -1.57
CA GLY A 272 -16.00 12.03 -2.43
C GLY A 272 -15.59 10.65 -1.90
N LEU A 273 -15.43 10.47 -0.58
CA LEU A 273 -15.05 9.16 -0.04
C LEU A 273 -16.22 8.18 -0.07
N HIS A 274 -17.43 8.65 0.21
CA HIS A 274 -18.64 7.84 0.06
C HIS A 274 -18.90 7.44 -1.40
N PHE A 275 -18.64 8.33 -2.35
CA PHE A 275 -18.70 7.99 -3.78
C PHE A 275 -17.76 6.84 -4.11
N LEU A 276 -16.51 6.91 -3.64
CA LEU A 276 -15.49 5.87 -3.88
C LEU A 276 -15.92 4.53 -3.26
N LEU A 277 -16.44 4.54 -2.04
CA LEU A 277 -16.97 3.35 -1.37
C LEU A 277 -18.06 2.64 -2.19
N GLU A 278 -18.96 3.40 -2.80
CA GLU A 278 -20.13 2.87 -3.50
C GLU A 278 -19.81 2.38 -4.92
N ASN A 279 -18.71 2.85 -5.53
CA ASN A 279 -18.47 2.65 -6.96
C ASN A 279 -17.20 1.90 -7.31
N VAL A 280 -16.18 1.84 -6.43
CA VAL A 280 -14.89 1.20 -6.75
C VAL A 280 -14.38 0.27 -5.63
N PRO A 281 -13.79 -0.90 -5.98
CA PRO A 281 -13.31 -1.87 -5.00
C PRO A 281 -11.95 -1.51 -4.35
N GLU A 282 -11.27 -0.48 -4.84
CA GLU A 282 -9.95 -0.02 -4.36
C GLU A 282 -10.05 0.76 -3.04
N ASP A 283 -9.06 0.58 -2.18
CA ASP A 283 -8.76 1.48 -1.06
C ASP A 283 -8.01 2.72 -1.54
N PHE A 284 -8.19 3.85 -0.87
CA PHE A 284 -7.54 5.12 -1.16
C PHE A 284 -7.00 5.79 0.11
N ALA A 285 -5.77 6.26 0.05
CA ALA A 285 -5.15 7.13 1.05
C ALA A 285 -4.70 8.42 0.37
N ILE A 286 -5.18 9.55 0.88
CA ILE A 286 -4.96 10.89 0.32
C ILE A 286 -4.04 11.66 1.25
N MET A 287 -2.88 12.03 0.72
CA MET A 287 -1.87 12.77 1.45
C MET A 287 -1.76 14.21 0.94
N LEU A 288 -1.84 15.18 1.86
CA LEU A 288 -1.66 16.59 1.54
C LEU A 288 -0.29 17.06 2.01
N ARG A 289 0.29 17.99 1.27
CA ARG A 289 1.54 18.64 1.64
C ARG A 289 1.26 19.62 2.78
N ASP A 290 2.03 19.52 3.85
CA ASP A 290 2.06 20.49 4.93
C ASP A 290 2.86 21.73 4.45
N PRO A 291 2.25 22.94 4.43
CA PRO A 291 2.93 24.13 3.94
C PRO A 291 4.13 24.53 4.81
N GLY A 292 4.10 24.25 6.11
CA GLY A 292 5.18 24.60 7.05
C GLY A 292 6.41 23.72 6.92
N THR A 293 6.24 22.43 6.60
CA THR A 293 7.36 21.47 6.55
C THR A 293 7.72 20.98 5.14
N GLY A 294 6.79 21.11 4.18
CA GLY A 294 6.88 20.54 2.84
C GLY A 294 6.79 19.01 2.77
N ARG A 295 6.47 18.37 3.89
CA ARG A 295 6.23 16.92 4.01
C ARG A 295 4.75 16.61 3.83
N TYR A 296 4.43 15.35 3.54
CA TYR A 296 3.05 14.92 3.29
C TYR A 296 2.47 14.24 4.52
N LYS A 297 1.22 14.59 4.84
CA LYS A 297 0.42 14.00 5.93
C LYS A 297 -0.80 13.30 5.37
N LEU A 298 -1.18 12.18 5.96
CA LEU A 298 -2.43 11.48 5.61
C LEU A 298 -3.63 12.30 6.10
N ARG A 299 -4.47 12.78 5.19
CA ARG A 299 -5.56 13.72 5.52
C ARG A 299 -6.95 13.22 5.13
N ALA A 300 -7.05 12.27 4.21
CA ALA A 300 -8.30 11.59 3.93
C ALA A 300 -8.04 10.16 3.46
N GLY A 301 -9.03 9.28 3.54
CA GLY A 301 -8.94 7.97 2.95
C GLY A 301 -10.10 7.05 3.28
N ILE A 302 -10.15 5.96 2.51
CA ILE A 302 -10.99 4.79 2.73
C ILE A 302 -10.11 3.54 2.58
N ILE A 303 -9.92 2.80 3.67
CA ILE A 303 -9.04 1.63 3.76
C ILE A 303 -9.80 0.47 4.40
N CYS A 304 -10.37 -0.39 3.56
CA CYS A 304 -11.11 -1.58 3.96
C CYS A 304 -10.29 -2.88 3.83
N ALA A 305 -9.06 -2.81 3.31
CA ALA A 305 -8.21 -3.94 2.99
C ALA A 305 -6.89 -3.95 3.80
N SER A 306 -6.91 -3.55 5.08
CA SER A 306 -5.70 -3.55 5.93
C SER A 306 -5.58 -4.76 6.84
N THR A 307 -4.33 -5.13 7.15
CA THR A 307 -3.99 -6.24 8.05
C THR A 307 -3.07 -5.77 9.16
N GLY A 308 -3.52 -5.94 10.40
CA GLY A 308 -2.78 -5.57 11.61
C GLY A 308 -2.75 -4.08 11.95
N TRP A 309 -3.52 -3.23 11.26
CA TRP A 309 -3.57 -1.79 11.52
C TRP A 309 -4.85 -1.14 10.98
N ASN A 310 -5.19 0.04 11.51
CA ASN A 310 -6.39 0.82 11.15
C ASN A 310 -6.01 2.17 10.55
N LEU A 311 -6.85 2.72 9.66
CA LEU A 311 -6.69 4.07 9.10
C LEU A 311 -6.69 5.13 10.21
N GLY A 312 -7.64 5.04 11.16
CA GLY A 312 -7.85 6.05 12.20
C GLY A 312 -6.58 6.41 12.99
N VAL A 313 -5.78 5.41 13.37
CA VAL A 313 -4.52 5.64 14.11
C VAL A 313 -3.38 6.23 13.26
N LYS A 314 -3.57 6.32 11.94
CA LYS A 314 -2.61 6.89 10.98
C LYS A 314 -3.02 8.27 10.47
N MET A 315 -4.25 8.71 10.73
CA MET A 315 -4.73 10.02 10.30
C MET A 315 -3.88 11.16 10.89
N GLY A 316 -3.57 12.15 10.07
CA GLY A 316 -2.73 13.31 10.43
C GLY A 316 -1.22 13.05 10.45
N LYS A 317 -0.79 11.79 10.43
CA LYS A 317 0.64 11.41 10.52
C LYS A 317 1.38 11.59 9.21
N GLY A 318 2.69 11.85 9.30
CA GLY A 318 3.59 11.85 8.15
C GLY A 318 4.03 10.44 7.73
N LEU A 319 4.65 10.32 6.55
CA LEU A 319 5.14 9.04 6.03
C LEU A 319 6.02 8.25 7.01
N ALA A 320 6.94 8.94 7.69
CA ALA A 320 7.87 8.30 8.61
C ALA A 320 7.18 7.70 9.83
N GLU A 321 6.14 8.35 10.34
CA GLU A 321 5.36 7.85 11.47
C GLU A 321 4.46 6.68 11.04
N ILE A 322 3.84 6.79 9.85
CA ILE A 322 3.01 5.73 9.26
C ILE A 322 3.80 4.43 9.06
N HIS A 323 5.06 4.56 8.61
CA HIS A 323 5.93 3.42 8.29
C HIS A 323 6.91 3.07 9.42
N GLY A 324 6.79 3.66 10.61
CA GLY A 324 7.66 3.37 11.75
C GLY A 324 7.86 1.87 12.06
N PRO A 325 6.82 1.01 11.94
CA PRO A 325 6.94 -0.43 12.16
C PRO A 325 7.65 -1.22 11.04
N VAL A 326 7.89 -0.60 9.87
CA VAL A 326 8.45 -1.28 8.70
C VAL A 326 9.96 -1.47 8.87
N PRO A 327 10.49 -2.71 8.80
CA PRO A 327 11.93 -2.96 8.91
C PRO A 327 12.74 -2.14 7.91
N ASP A 328 13.91 -1.65 8.33
CA ASP A 328 14.82 -0.84 7.52
C ASP A 328 14.26 0.51 7.00
N TYR A 329 13.00 0.88 7.29
CA TYR A 329 12.42 2.10 6.73
C TYR A 329 13.20 3.36 7.16
N ARG A 330 13.35 3.55 8.48
CA ARG A 330 14.03 4.74 9.03
C ARG A 330 15.47 4.84 8.55
N SER A 331 16.20 3.72 8.54
CA SER A 331 17.64 3.69 8.25
C SER A 331 17.96 3.71 6.76
N LYS A 332 17.13 3.12 5.89
CA LYS A 332 17.44 2.93 4.46
C LYS A 332 16.50 3.62 3.49
N MET A 333 15.27 3.96 3.91
CA MET A 333 14.21 4.40 2.98
C MET A 333 13.70 5.81 3.24
N GLN A 334 13.69 6.28 4.49
CA GLN A 334 13.00 7.53 4.85
C GLN A 334 13.47 8.73 4.02
N LEU A 335 14.78 8.94 3.89
CA LEU A 335 15.34 10.08 3.14
C LEU A 335 14.99 10.04 1.64
N SER A 336 15.01 8.86 1.02
CA SER A 336 14.64 8.71 -0.39
C SER A 336 13.14 8.87 -0.60
N MET A 337 12.32 8.35 0.33
CA MET A 337 10.86 8.47 0.28
C MET A 337 10.37 9.90 0.46
N ASP A 338 10.93 10.64 1.42
CA ASP A 338 10.63 12.05 1.61
C ASP A 338 10.93 12.85 0.33
N ARG A 339 12.14 12.64 -0.24
CA ARG A 339 12.55 13.30 -1.48
C ARG A 339 11.65 12.93 -2.66
N PHE A 340 11.31 11.66 -2.78
CA PHE A 340 10.46 11.14 -3.85
C PHE A 340 9.07 11.80 -3.78
N PHE A 341 8.38 11.75 -2.63
CA PHE A 341 7.06 12.36 -2.45
C PHE A 341 7.06 13.87 -2.70
N THR A 342 8.08 14.59 -2.24
CA THR A 342 8.16 16.03 -2.45
C THR A 342 8.33 16.41 -3.91
N LYS A 343 9.02 15.60 -4.73
CA LYS A 343 9.30 15.89 -6.15
C LYS A 343 8.43 15.11 -7.14
N PHE A 344 7.60 14.19 -6.67
CA PHE A 344 6.83 13.26 -7.51
C PHE A 344 5.96 14.03 -8.52
N PRO A 345 6.11 13.86 -9.84
CA PRO A 345 5.33 14.61 -10.83
C PRO A 345 3.95 13.98 -11.06
N ALA A 346 2.98 14.77 -11.57
CA ALA A 346 1.64 14.24 -11.88
C ALA A 346 1.65 13.28 -13.08
N GLY A 347 2.46 13.56 -14.11
CA GLY A 347 2.54 12.76 -15.35
C GLY A 347 3.35 11.49 -15.30
N LYS A 348 3.81 11.07 -14.12
CA LYS A 348 4.51 9.78 -13.96
C LYS A 348 3.94 8.98 -12.79
N PRO A 349 2.64 8.63 -12.81
CA PRO A 349 2.09 7.72 -11.83
C PRO A 349 2.82 6.38 -11.88
N VAL A 350 2.92 5.72 -10.73
CA VAL A 350 3.65 4.47 -10.58
C VAL A 350 2.78 3.38 -9.96
N GLN A 351 3.12 2.13 -10.22
CA GLN A 351 2.44 0.95 -9.68
C GLN A 351 3.43 -0.07 -9.12
N ARG A 352 2.95 -0.94 -8.22
CA ARG A 352 3.69 -2.08 -7.68
C ARG A 352 2.74 -3.07 -7.01
N GLY A 353 3.24 -4.26 -6.68
CA GLY A 353 2.53 -5.22 -5.83
C GLY A 353 3.24 -5.44 -4.50
N ALA A 354 2.49 -5.37 -3.41
CA ALA A 354 2.87 -6.02 -2.15
C ALA A 354 2.14 -7.36 -2.06
N TRP A 355 2.74 -8.37 -1.44
CA TRP A 355 2.15 -9.70 -1.39
C TRP A 355 2.45 -10.44 -0.09
N GLY A 356 1.69 -11.50 0.18
CA GLY A 356 1.84 -12.41 1.31
C GLY A 356 0.99 -13.67 1.12
N PHE A 357 1.15 -14.64 2.00
CA PHE A 357 0.26 -15.80 2.09
C PHE A 357 -0.66 -15.63 3.29
N GLU A 358 -1.96 -15.81 3.08
CA GLU A 358 -3.01 -15.57 4.07
C GLU A 358 -3.90 -16.82 4.19
N VAL A 359 -4.37 -17.11 5.40
CA VAL A 359 -5.43 -18.11 5.60
C VAL A 359 -6.78 -17.44 5.40
N GLY A 360 -7.55 -17.93 4.43
CA GLY A 360 -8.81 -17.33 4.00
C GLY A 360 -8.64 -16.02 3.20
N LYS A 361 -9.77 -15.34 2.99
CA LYS A 361 -9.87 -14.11 2.17
C LYS A 361 -10.30 -12.91 3.01
N HIS A 362 -9.64 -12.71 4.15
CA HIS A 362 -9.99 -11.62 5.05
C HIS A 362 -9.53 -10.27 4.46
N LEU A 363 -10.49 -9.41 4.09
CA LEU A 363 -10.18 -8.09 3.56
C LEU A 363 -9.63 -7.17 4.67
N TYR A 364 -10.35 -7.06 5.80
CA TYR A 364 -9.97 -6.24 6.94
C TYR A 364 -9.68 -7.08 8.18
N THR A 365 -8.45 -6.98 8.72
CA THR A 365 -8.02 -7.65 9.95
C THR A 365 -7.40 -6.64 10.92
N PRO A 366 -8.21 -5.87 11.68
CA PRO A 366 -7.72 -4.86 12.61
C PRO A 366 -6.96 -5.47 13.79
N PRO A 367 -6.17 -4.68 14.55
CA PRO A 367 -5.56 -5.14 15.79
C PRO A 367 -6.58 -5.84 16.71
N GLY A 368 -6.22 -7.02 17.24
CA GLY A 368 -7.09 -7.83 18.09
C GLY A 368 -8.10 -8.71 17.33
N HIS A 369 -8.13 -8.67 16.00
CA HIS A 369 -8.98 -9.58 15.22
C HIS A 369 -8.56 -11.05 15.44
N PRO A 370 -9.50 -12.01 15.63
CA PRO A 370 -9.19 -13.42 15.92
C PRO A 370 -8.24 -14.08 14.92
N HIS A 371 -8.34 -13.69 13.64
CA HIS A 371 -7.41 -14.14 12.60
C HIS A 371 -5.94 -13.82 12.93
N LEU A 372 -5.63 -12.61 13.42
CA LEU A 372 -4.26 -12.24 13.80
C LEU A 372 -3.73 -13.10 14.96
N GLU A 373 -4.59 -13.44 15.92
CA GLU A 373 -4.23 -14.35 17.01
C GLU A 373 -4.01 -15.79 16.51
N GLY A 374 -4.78 -16.21 15.50
CA GLY A 374 -4.57 -17.49 14.81
C GLY A 374 -3.21 -17.57 14.13
N MET A 375 -2.73 -16.47 13.53
CA MET A 375 -1.41 -16.41 12.87
C MET A 375 -0.20 -16.51 13.82
N LYS A 376 -0.40 -16.50 15.14
CA LYS A 376 0.70 -16.67 16.10
C LYS A 376 1.19 -18.12 16.22
N ARG A 377 0.44 -19.08 15.69
CA ARG A 377 0.76 -20.51 15.77
C ARG A 377 0.51 -21.21 14.44
N GLN A 378 1.14 -22.37 14.26
CA GLN A 378 0.81 -23.27 13.16
C GLN A 378 -0.39 -24.13 13.56
N ASP A 379 -1.42 -24.16 12.71
CA ASP A 379 -2.57 -25.04 12.87
C ASP A 379 -2.28 -26.38 12.17
N ALA A 380 -2.33 -27.48 12.91
CA ALA A 380 -2.13 -28.82 12.38
C ALA A 380 -3.25 -29.25 11.41
N GLY A 381 -4.43 -28.63 11.50
CA GLY A 381 -5.56 -28.87 10.60
C GLY A 381 -5.57 -28.00 9.35
N LEU A 382 -4.60 -27.09 9.17
CA LEU A 382 -4.54 -26.19 8.02
C LEU A 382 -4.31 -26.98 6.73
N ARG A 383 -5.14 -26.73 5.70
CA ARG A 383 -5.02 -27.40 4.40
C ARG A 383 -4.63 -26.40 3.32
N PRO A 384 -4.02 -26.86 2.20
CA PRO A 384 -3.75 -26.01 1.04
C PRO A 384 -4.96 -25.22 0.53
N ASP A 385 -6.17 -25.80 0.56
CA ASP A 385 -7.41 -25.13 0.10
C ASP A 385 -7.81 -23.91 0.97
N ASP A 386 -7.27 -23.81 2.19
CA ASP A 386 -7.56 -22.72 3.12
C ASP A 386 -6.56 -21.54 2.93
N ILE A 387 -5.52 -21.68 2.10
CA ILE A 387 -4.45 -20.70 1.93
C ILE A 387 -4.57 -19.97 0.58
N TYR A 388 -4.38 -18.65 0.62
CA TYR A 388 -4.43 -17.78 -0.54
C TYR A 388 -3.12 -16.98 -0.66
N PHE A 389 -2.63 -16.84 -1.88
CA PHE A 389 -1.63 -15.84 -2.25
C PHE A 389 -2.34 -14.49 -2.40
N ARG A 390 -2.09 -13.60 -1.44
CA ARG A 390 -2.65 -12.25 -1.42
C ARG A 390 -1.71 -11.29 -2.13
N VAL A 391 -2.24 -10.47 -3.03
CA VAL A 391 -1.54 -9.34 -3.65
C VAL A 391 -2.31 -8.06 -3.42
N ASP A 392 -1.71 -7.11 -2.73
CA ASP A 392 -2.15 -5.73 -2.73
C ASP A 392 -1.50 -5.02 -3.92
N TRP A 393 -2.24 -4.89 -5.02
CA TRP A 393 -1.78 -4.13 -6.19
C TRP A 393 -1.99 -2.64 -5.92
N GLN A 394 -0.91 -1.87 -5.96
CA GLN A 394 -0.83 -0.52 -5.45
C GLN A 394 -0.48 0.44 -6.58
N THR A 395 -1.15 1.59 -6.64
CA THR A 395 -0.69 2.72 -7.44
C THR A 395 -0.46 3.95 -6.57
N LEU A 396 0.42 4.83 -7.05
CA LEU A 396 0.70 6.11 -6.45
C LEU A 396 0.64 7.17 -7.56
N ARG A 397 -0.15 8.22 -7.35
CA ARG A 397 -0.25 9.34 -8.28
C ARG A 397 -0.37 10.68 -7.57
N ARG A 398 0.12 11.74 -8.19
CA ARG A 398 -0.20 13.11 -7.78
C ARG A 398 -1.45 13.57 -8.53
N LEU A 399 -2.40 14.15 -7.81
CA LEU A 399 -3.55 14.81 -8.40
C LEU A 399 -3.12 16.17 -8.99
N PRO A 400 -3.44 16.46 -10.26
CA PRO A 400 -2.86 17.60 -10.94
C PRO A 400 -3.38 18.97 -10.47
N LEU A 401 -4.59 19.04 -9.91
CA LEU A 401 -5.22 20.29 -9.47
C LEU A 401 -4.96 20.58 -7.99
N SER A 402 -5.23 19.66 -7.06
CA SER A 402 -4.94 19.88 -5.63
C SER A 402 -3.46 19.74 -5.29
N GLY A 403 -2.71 18.99 -6.09
CA GLY A 403 -1.34 18.59 -5.77
C GLY A 403 -1.25 17.49 -4.70
N ALA A 404 -2.37 16.93 -4.25
CA ALA A 404 -2.40 15.81 -3.30
C ALA A 404 -1.72 14.56 -3.89
N ILE A 405 -1.19 13.69 -3.03
CA ILE A 405 -0.71 12.37 -3.43
C ILE A 405 -1.73 11.33 -3.01
N VAL A 406 -2.18 10.53 -3.97
CA VAL A 406 -3.11 9.43 -3.75
C VAL A 406 -2.35 8.12 -3.88
N PHE A 407 -2.38 7.34 -2.80
CA PHE A 407 -2.00 5.93 -2.79
C PHE A 407 -3.30 5.12 -2.82
N ASN A 408 -3.51 4.33 -3.87
CA ASN A 408 -4.65 3.43 -3.94
C ASN A 408 -4.20 1.99 -4.11
N PHE A 409 -5.01 1.05 -3.64
CA PHE A 409 -4.70 -0.36 -3.82
C PHE A 409 -5.92 -1.27 -3.78
N LYS A 410 -5.79 -2.44 -4.41
CA LYS A 410 -6.78 -3.52 -4.37
C LYS A 410 -6.13 -4.81 -3.90
N ALA A 411 -6.77 -5.49 -2.96
CA ALA A 411 -6.34 -6.80 -2.50
C ALA A 411 -6.95 -7.90 -3.39
N PHE A 412 -6.09 -8.71 -4.00
CA PHE A 412 -6.44 -9.89 -4.77
C PHE A 412 -6.06 -11.14 -4.00
N PHE A 413 -6.89 -12.17 -4.07
CA PHE A 413 -6.66 -13.44 -3.39
C PHE A 413 -6.70 -14.57 -4.41
N THR A 414 -5.54 -15.18 -4.67
CA THR A 414 -5.43 -16.38 -5.53
C THR A 414 -5.31 -17.62 -4.65
N PRO A 415 -6.14 -18.67 -4.81
CA PRO A 415 -5.91 -19.94 -4.14
C PRO A 415 -4.49 -20.45 -4.41
N VAL A 416 -3.76 -20.92 -3.39
CA VAL A 416 -2.37 -21.36 -3.60
C VAL A 416 -2.26 -22.59 -4.51
N LYS A 417 -3.35 -23.36 -4.67
CA LYS A 417 -3.39 -24.49 -5.61
C LYS A 417 -3.29 -24.09 -7.07
N ASP A 418 -3.75 -22.89 -7.42
CA ASP A 418 -3.70 -22.41 -8.80
C ASP A 418 -2.24 -22.17 -9.24
N LEU A 419 -1.33 -21.95 -8.27
CA LEU A 419 0.09 -21.74 -8.54
C LEU A 419 0.79 -22.98 -9.15
N MET A 420 0.20 -24.18 -9.05
CA MET A 420 0.77 -25.40 -9.63
C MET A 420 0.96 -25.26 -11.15
N ASP A 421 0.04 -24.56 -11.82
CA ASP A 421 0.04 -24.39 -13.28
C ASP A 421 0.66 -23.06 -13.73
N GLU A 422 1.32 -22.32 -12.83
CA GLU A 422 1.96 -21.04 -13.12
C GLU A 422 3.49 -21.21 -13.17
N PRO A 423 4.10 -21.26 -14.36
CA PRO A 423 5.53 -21.55 -14.51
C PRO A 423 6.41 -20.68 -13.63
N TYR A 424 7.38 -21.33 -12.96
CA TYR A 424 8.42 -20.71 -12.12
C TYR A 424 7.93 -20.06 -10.81
N VAL A 425 6.62 -19.82 -10.67
CA VAL A 425 6.04 -19.14 -9.49
C VAL A 425 6.22 -19.98 -8.22
N PRO A 426 5.94 -21.29 -8.18
CA PRO A 426 6.17 -22.10 -6.97
C PRO A 426 7.63 -22.14 -6.52
N SER A 427 8.57 -22.31 -7.46
CA SER A 427 10.01 -22.29 -7.20
C SER A 427 10.48 -20.97 -6.60
N LEU A 428 10.00 -19.85 -7.16
CA LEU A 428 10.34 -18.52 -6.67
C LEU A 428 9.72 -18.24 -5.29
N CYS A 429 8.47 -18.65 -5.06
CA CYS A 429 7.82 -18.59 -3.75
C CYS A 429 8.60 -19.39 -2.70
N LEU A 430 8.99 -20.63 -3.03
CA LEU A 430 9.76 -21.51 -2.16
C LEU A 430 11.08 -20.85 -1.78
N LYS A 431 11.84 -20.34 -2.76
CA LYS A 431 13.10 -19.60 -2.55
C LYS A 431 12.91 -18.42 -1.60
N VAL A 432 11.89 -17.59 -1.84
CA VAL A 432 11.62 -16.43 -0.99
C VAL A 432 11.28 -16.85 0.44
N LEU A 433 10.45 -17.86 0.63
CA LEU A 433 10.04 -18.33 1.96
C LEU A 433 11.23 -18.88 2.75
N THR A 434 12.10 -19.67 2.13
CA THR A 434 13.18 -20.37 2.83
C THR A 434 14.44 -19.51 3.00
N GLU A 435 14.74 -18.61 2.06
CA GLU A 435 16.04 -17.92 2.01
C GLU A 435 15.98 -16.40 2.26
N SER A 436 14.80 -15.78 2.37
CA SER A 436 14.71 -14.35 2.72
C SER A 436 15.30 -14.04 4.10
N LYS A 437 15.70 -12.77 4.33
CA LYS A 437 16.18 -12.31 5.64
C LYS A 437 15.15 -12.60 6.75
N ALA A 438 15.62 -13.08 7.89
CA ALA A 438 14.75 -13.50 9.01
C ALA A 438 13.77 -12.40 9.47
N ASN A 439 14.23 -11.15 9.60
CA ASN A 439 13.39 -10.01 9.96
C ASN A 439 12.29 -9.70 8.94
N LEU A 440 12.51 -9.99 7.66
CA LEU A 440 11.50 -9.83 6.60
C LEU A 440 10.44 -10.92 6.66
N ARG A 441 10.85 -12.16 6.97
CA ARG A 441 9.92 -13.29 7.16
C ARG A 441 9.04 -13.08 8.38
N GLU A 442 9.63 -12.61 9.48
CA GLU A 442 8.91 -12.25 10.71
C GLU A 442 7.89 -11.14 10.44
N TYR A 443 8.31 -10.04 9.79
CA TYR A 443 7.42 -8.94 9.43
C TYR A 443 6.27 -9.38 8.49
N LYS A 444 6.54 -10.29 7.55
CA LYS A 444 5.54 -10.86 6.64
C LYS A 444 4.68 -11.96 7.28
N GLN A 445 4.93 -12.31 8.55
CA GLN A 445 4.16 -13.27 9.33
C GLN A 445 4.01 -14.64 8.66
N VAL A 446 4.99 -15.11 7.88
CA VAL A 446 4.86 -16.35 7.07
C VAL A 446 4.82 -17.64 7.89
N HIS A 447 5.22 -17.60 9.16
CA HIS A 447 5.38 -18.78 10.02
C HIS A 447 4.12 -19.64 10.13
N HIS A 448 2.93 -19.03 10.16
CA HIS A 448 1.66 -19.75 10.37
C HIS A 448 1.23 -20.64 9.19
N THR A 449 1.79 -20.44 7.99
CA THR A 449 1.49 -21.20 6.77
C THR A 449 2.68 -22.04 6.29
N GLU A 450 3.88 -21.82 6.81
CA GLU A 450 5.15 -22.38 6.30
C GLU A 450 5.18 -23.92 6.31
N HIS A 451 4.60 -24.57 7.32
CA HIS A 451 4.55 -26.03 7.45
C HIS A 451 3.71 -26.71 6.37
N VAL A 452 2.75 -25.99 5.79
CA VAL A 452 1.93 -26.46 4.66
C VAL A 452 2.52 -26.01 3.33
N LEU A 453 2.93 -24.75 3.22
CA LEU A 453 3.40 -24.17 1.97
C LEU A 453 4.72 -24.74 1.48
N THR A 454 5.69 -24.96 2.38
CA THR A 454 7.02 -25.44 1.98
C THR A 454 6.97 -26.79 1.27
N PRO A 455 6.34 -27.86 1.83
CA PRO A 455 6.23 -29.14 1.13
C PRO A 455 5.34 -29.04 -0.12
N LEU A 456 4.27 -28.22 -0.09
CA LEU A 456 3.37 -28.03 -1.23
C LEU A 456 4.09 -27.41 -2.44
N LEU A 457 4.81 -26.31 -2.21
CA LEU A 457 5.53 -25.60 -3.27
C LEU A 457 6.69 -26.43 -3.82
N SER A 458 7.37 -27.21 -2.97
CA SER A 458 8.38 -28.18 -3.43
C SER A 458 7.76 -29.29 -4.29
N HIS A 459 6.56 -29.77 -3.94
CA HIS A 459 5.83 -30.70 -4.79
C HIS A 459 5.43 -30.07 -6.14
N TYR A 460 4.98 -28.81 -6.15
CA TYR A 460 4.63 -28.10 -7.38
C TYR A 460 5.83 -27.87 -8.29
N GLU A 461 6.97 -27.46 -7.73
CA GLU A 461 8.23 -27.35 -8.47
C GLU A 461 8.59 -28.66 -9.19
N LYS A 462 8.55 -29.79 -8.48
CA LYS A 462 8.81 -31.11 -9.08
C LYS A 462 7.81 -31.44 -10.19
N SER A 463 6.53 -31.20 -9.95
CA SER A 463 5.47 -31.42 -10.95
C SER A 463 5.67 -30.55 -12.20
N GLN A 464 6.06 -29.28 -12.05
CA GLN A 464 6.36 -28.39 -13.17
C GLN A 464 7.54 -28.89 -14.00
N ILE A 465 8.60 -29.39 -13.35
CA ILE A 465 9.76 -29.98 -14.04
C ILE A 465 9.35 -31.27 -14.79
N GLU A 466 8.65 -32.19 -14.12
CA GLU A 466 8.20 -33.46 -14.71
C GLU A 466 7.27 -33.27 -15.92
N ARG A 467 6.42 -32.23 -15.87
CA ARG A 467 5.50 -31.86 -16.95
C ARG A 467 6.15 -31.02 -18.06
N GLY A 468 7.42 -30.65 -17.90
CA GLY A 468 8.14 -29.77 -18.84
C GLY A 468 7.60 -28.34 -18.88
N LEU A 469 6.92 -27.88 -17.82
CA LEU A 469 6.49 -26.48 -17.68
C LEU A 469 7.67 -25.54 -17.38
N ILE A 470 8.69 -26.05 -16.67
CA ILE A 470 9.96 -25.36 -16.42
C ILE A 470 11.13 -26.34 -16.61
N GLU A 471 12.33 -25.82 -16.85
CA GLU A 471 13.55 -26.61 -16.98
C GLU A 471 14.08 -27.11 -15.62
N ALA A 472 14.65 -28.32 -15.62
CA ALA A 472 15.35 -28.85 -14.45
C ALA A 472 16.61 -28.03 -14.15
N GLY A 473 16.83 -27.71 -12.87
CA GLY A 473 17.99 -26.93 -12.43
C GLY A 473 17.88 -25.42 -12.69
N TRP A 474 16.68 -24.91 -12.98
CA TRP A 474 16.44 -23.47 -13.00
C TRP A 474 16.78 -22.84 -11.64
N GLU A 475 17.60 -21.80 -11.64
CA GLU A 475 17.93 -21.04 -10.44
C GLU A 475 16.91 -19.92 -10.22
N PRO A 476 16.14 -19.92 -9.10
CA PRO A 476 15.10 -18.93 -8.90
C PRO A 476 15.61 -17.50 -8.91
N GLN A 477 15.06 -16.71 -9.82
CA GLN A 477 15.37 -15.30 -10.01
C GLN A 477 14.09 -14.51 -10.31
N THR A 478 14.19 -13.19 -10.29
CA THR A 478 13.04 -12.34 -10.69
C THR A 478 12.68 -12.64 -12.15
N LEU A 479 11.42 -12.97 -12.40
CA LEU A 479 10.93 -13.31 -13.74
C LEU A 479 11.02 -12.11 -14.69
N GLU A 480 11.34 -12.37 -15.96
CA GLU A 480 11.42 -11.34 -16.99
C GLU A 480 10.09 -10.60 -17.19
N GLU A 481 8.99 -11.35 -17.15
CA GLU A 481 7.62 -10.82 -17.29
C GLU A 481 7.07 -10.20 -15.99
N SER A 482 7.89 -10.06 -14.92
CA SER A 482 7.45 -9.48 -13.65
C SER A 482 6.71 -8.14 -13.88
N PRO A 483 5.48 -7.99 -13.40
CA PRO A 483 4.88 -8.67 -12.26
C PRO A 483 4.07 -9.92 -12.64
N PHE A 484 4.27 -10.54 -13.80
CA PHE A 484 3.57 -11.74 -14.25
C PHE A 484 4.52 -12.92 -14.41
N PHE A 485 3.96 -14.07 -14.83
CA PHE A 485 4.69 -15.28 -15.14
C PHE A 485 4.63 -15.58 -16.64
N PRO A 486 5.61 -16.33 -17.20
CA PRO A 486 5.61 -16.67 -18.61
C PRO A 486 4.32 -17.31 -19.11
N GLY A 487 3.76 -16.76 -20.19
CA GLY A 487 2.52 -17.27 -20.80
C GLY A 487 1.23 -16.94 -20.03
N TRP A 488 1.27 -15.99 -19.09
CA TRP A 488 0.10 -15.61 -18.29
C TRP A 488 -1.11 -15.19 -19.13
N MET A 489 -0.92 -14.55 -20.29
CA MET A 489 -2.04 -14.12 -21.16
C MET A 489 -2.82 -15.32 -21.72
N ASP A 490 -2.11 -16.36 -22.15
CA ASP A 490 -2.73 -17.59 -22.66
C ASP A 490 -3.37 -18.40 -21.54
N HIS A 491 -2.69 -18.50 -20.40
CA HIS A 491 -3.23 -19.13 -19.20
C HIS A 491 -4.54 -18.45 -18.76
N PHE A 492 -4.53 -17.12 -18.74
CA PHE A 492 -5.69 -16.31 -18.40
C PHE A 492 -6.85 -16.54 -19.37
N SER A 493 -6.57 -16.57 -20.67
CA SER A 493 -7.58 -16.83 -21.72
C SER A 493 -8.16 -18.26 -21.64
N ARG A 494 -7.33 -19.28 -21.41
CA ARG A 494 -7.79 -20.67 -21.27
C ARG A 494 -8.65 -20.89 -20.02
N SER A 495 -8.34 -20.21 -18.93
CA SER A 495 -9.14 -20.26 -17.70
C SER A 495 -10.57 -19.72 -17.88
N LEU A 496 -10.79 -18.81 -18.84
CA LEU A 496 -12.12 -18.30 -19.20
C LEU A 496 -12.95 -19.33 -19.96
N SER A 497 -12.33 -20.20 -20.76
CA SER A 497 -13.04 -21.23 -21.56
C SER A 497 -13.48 -22.48 -20.79
N ARG A 498 -13.09 -22.62 -19.51
CA ARG A 498 -13.41 -23.79 -18.66
C ARG A 498 -14.58 -23.56 -17.70
N ILE A 499 -15.19 -22.37 -17.73
CA ILE A 499 -16.45 -22.02 -17.06
C ILE A 499 -17.51 -21.92 -18.14
#